data_AF-A0A971J9Y4-F1
#
_entry.id   AF-A0A971J9Y4-F1
#
_cell.length_a   1.000
_cell.length_b   1.000
_cell.length_c   1.000
_cell.angle_alpha   90.00
_cell.angle_beta   90.00
_cell.angle_gamma   90.00
#
_symmetry.space_group_name_H-M   'P 1'
#
loop_
_entity.id
_entity.type
_entity.pdbx_description
1 polymer ?
#
loop_
_entity_poly.entity_id
_entity_poly.type
_entity_poly.pdbx_seq_one_letter_code
_entity_poly.pdbx_strand_id
1 'polypeptide(L)'
;MFSYFSQPNRQPHKIEITYEKQLVEEFTCEPATVGDHLRRRRLELGWRQKDVAVQIGVTTSTIWYWEHGWTVGQRHLPRIMALLGYNPIPCPDDILERLAWYKQVNGLSLEGLGKQMGRDPEQLADWLTGRHRPCRRNRKEIEGFLICTARFPSPKFR
;
A
#
# COMPACT_ATOMS: atom_id res chain seq x y z
N MET A 1 -12.42 -33.87 -70.65
CA MET A 1 -12.29 -34.82 -69.52
C MET A 1 -11.23 -34.26 -68.58
N PHE A 2 -11.61 -33.43 -67.60
CA PHE A 2 -10.73 -33.05 -66.50
C PHE A 2 -11.55 -33.07 -65.21
N SER A 3 -11.00 -33.80 -64.24
CA SER A 3 -11.59 -34.28 -63.01
C SER A 3 -11.80 -33.16 -61.99
N TYR A 4 -12.97 -33.17 -61.36
CA TYR A 4 -13.29 -32.43 -60.15
C TYR A 4 -12.31 -32.82 -59.03
N PHE A 5 -11.52 -31.86 -58.53
CA PHE A 5 -10.85 -31.99 -57.24
C PHE A 5 -11.86 -31.64 -56.13
N SER A 6 -12.21 -32.64 -55.32
CA SER A 6 -12.99 -32.47 -54.08
C SER A 6 -12.21 -31.59 -53.09
N GLN A 7 -12.85 -30.54 -52.59
CA GLN A 7 -12.36 -29.81 -51.43
C GLN A 7 -12.55 -30.65 -50.15
N PRO A 8 -11.56 -30.74 -49.25
CA PRO A 8 -11.73 -31.47 -48.01
C PRO A 8 -12.64 -30.70 -47.04
N ASN A 9 -13.66 -31.42 -46.58
CA ASN A 9 -14.64 -31.01 -45.60
C ASN A 9 -13.96 -30.64 -44.27
N ARG A 10 -13.83 -29.35 -43.95
CA ARG A 10 -13.36 -28.90 -42.62
C ARG A 10 -14.56 -28.85 -41.69
N GLN A 11 -14.71 -29.87 -40.85
CA GLN A 11 -15.62 -29.79 -39.73
C GLN A 11 -15.08 -28.80 -38.69
N PRO A 12 -15.89 -27.88 -38.15
CA PRO A 12 -15.46 -26.99 -37.09
C PRO A 12 -15.25 -27.82 -35.81
N HIS A 13 -14.01 -27.93 -35.36
CA HIS A 13 -13.70 -28.55 -34.08
C HIS A 13 -14.21 -27.66 -32.96
N LYS A 14 -15.23 -28.14 -32.24
CA LYS A 14 -15.73 -27.50 -31.01
C LYS A 14 -14.69 -27.72 -29.91
N ILE A 15 -13.86 -26.70 -29.66
CA ILE A 15 -12.93 -26.73 -28.54
C ILE A 15 -13.69 -26.26 -27.30
N GLU A 16 -14.05 -27.19 -26.43
CA GLU A 16 -14.55 -26.89 -25.10
C GLU A 16 -13.35 -26.65 -24.18
N ILE A 17 -13.02 -25.38 -23.93
CA ILE A 17 -11.96 -24.99 -22.99
C ILE A 17 -12.58 -24.92 -21.60
N THR A 18 -12.40 -25.97 -20.79
CA THR A 18 -12.70 -25.91 -19.36
C THR A 18 -11.57 -25.16 -18.67
N TYR A 19 -11.71 -23.84 -18.51
CA TYR A 19 -10.74 -23.02 -17.79
C TYR A 19 -11.06 -23.08 -16.29
N GLU A 20 -10.37 -23.96 -15.56
CA GLU A 20 -10.27 -23.82 -14.11
C GLU A 20 -9.36 -22.62 -13.82
N LYS A 21 -9.95 -21.52 -13.33
CA LYS A 21 -9.20 -20.36 -12.87
C LYS A 21 -8.38 -20.78 -11.65
N GLN A 22 -7.13 -21.18 -11.88
CA GLN A 22 -6.18 -21.40 -10.79
C GLN A 22 -6.16 -20.13 -9.93
N LEU A 23 -6.53 -20.29 -8.66
CA LEU A 23 -6.37 -19.24 -7.65
C LEU A 23 -4.88 -18.93 -7.60
N VAL A 24 -4.52 -17.72 -8.04
CA VAL A 24 -3.15 -17.23 -8.03
C VAL A 24 -2.63 -17.32 -6.59
N GLU A 25 -1.42 -17.85 -6.39
CA GLU A 25 -0.83 -18.08 -5.06
C GLU A 25 -0.90 -16.84 -4.16
N GLU A 26 -0.95 -15.65 -4.74
CA GLU A 26 -1.07 -14.36 -4.05
C GLU A 26 -2.37 -14.17 -3.24
N PHE A 27 -3.37 -15.05 -3.42
CA PHE A 27 -4.58 -15.11 -2.59
C PHE A 27 -4.52 -16.19 -1.51
N THR A 28 -3.45 -16.97 -1.41
CA THR A 28 -3.33 -18.08 -0.44
C THR A 28 -2.55 -17.70 0.82
N CYS A 29 -1.69 -16.68 0.77
CA CYS A 29 -0.93 -16.18 1.92
C CYS A 29 -1.45 -14.81 2.39
N GLU A 30 -1.36 -14.47 3.68
CA GLU A 30 -1.67 -13.09 4.12
C GLU A 30 -0.56 -12.11 3.68
N PRO A 31 -0.91 -10.91 3.17
CA PRO A 31 0.04 -9.93 2.67
C PRO A 31 0.80 -9.34 3.86
N ALA A 32 2.13 -9.34 3.78
CA ALA A 32 2.99 -8.90 4.87
C ALA A 32 3.49 -7.47 4.67
N THR A 33 3.74 -7.08 3.43
CA THR A 33 4.29 -5.76 3.07
C THR A 33 3.24 -4.89 2.40
N VAL A 34 3.44 -3.57 2.45
CA VAL A 34 2.62 -2.60 1.69
C VAL A 34 2.58 -2.95 0.20
N GLY A 35 3.68 -3.49 -0.34
CA GLY A 35 3.79 -4.00 -1.69
C GLY A 35 2.85 -5.18 -1.97
N ASP A 36 2.77 -6.14 -1.04
CA ASP A 36 1.89 -7.30 -1.15
C ASP A 36 0.42 -6.88 -1.12
N HIS A 37 0.06 -5.99 -0.19
CA HIS A 37 -1.28 -5.40 -0.13
C HIS A 37 -1.64 -4.69 -1.44
N LEU A 38 -0.69 -3.92 -2.00
CA LEU A 38 -0.88 -3.21 -3.28
C LEU A 38 -1.04 -4.19 -4.45
N ARG A 39 -0.19 -5.22 -4.52
CA ARG A 39 -0.25 -6.28 -5.55
C ARG A 39 -1.60 -6.99 -5.51
N ARG A 40 -2.04 -7.41 -4.31
CA ARG A 40 -3.34 -8.05 -4.12
C ARG A 40 -4.46 -7.15 -4.61
N ARG A 41 -4.50 -5.89 -4.15
CA ARG A 41 -5.55 -4.95 -4.54
C ARG A 41 -5.57 -4.70 -6.05
N ARG A 42 -4.40 -4.61 -6.68
CA ARG A 42 -4.28 -4.51 -8.14
C ARG A 42 -4.91 -5.72 -8.85
N LEU A 43 -4.62 -6.93 -8.38
CA LEU A 43 -5.15 -8.17 -8.97
C LEU A 43 -6.67 -8.30 -8.76
N GLU A 44 -7.19 -7.93 -7.59
CA GLU A 44 -8.64 -7.87 -7.32
C GLU A 44 -9.38 -6.94 -8.29
N LEU A 45 -8.75 -5.81 -8.64
CA LEU A 45 -9.31 -4.83 -9.59
C LEU A 45 -9.08 -5.22 -11.06
N GLY A 46 -8.33 -6.30 -11.33
CA GLY A 46 -7.96 -6.69 -12.70
C GLY A 46 -7.03 -5.69 -13.39
N TRP A 47 -6.29 -4.89 -12.63
CA TRP A 47 -5.45 -3.80 -13.15
C TRP A 47 -4.05 -4.29 -13.52
N ARG A 48 -3.46 -3.64 -14.52
CA ARG A 48 -2.02 -3.79 -14.83
C ARG A 48 -1.21 -2.86 -13.93
N GLN A 49 0.08 -3.15 -13.76
CA GLN A 49 0.97 -2.31 -12.94
C GLN A 49 0.99 -0.84 -13.42
N LYS A 50 0.91 -0.61 -14.74
CA LYS A 50 0.83 0.73 -15.33
C LYS A 50 -0.42 1.52 -14.90
N ASP A 51 -1.54 0.83 -14.66
CA ASP A 51 -2.78 1.49 -14.28
C ASP A 51 -2.68 1.99 -12.82
N VAL A 52 -2.12 1.15 -11.93
CA VAL A 52 -1.79 1.54 -10.54
C VAL A 52 -0.77 2.69 -10.53
N ALA A 53 0.25 2.63 -11.40
CA ALA A 53 1.27 3.66 -11.49
C ALA A 53 0.67 5.04 -11.81
N VAL A 54 -0.29 5.09 -12.74
CA VAL A 54 -1.03 6.31 -13.09
C VAL A 54 -1.86 6.81 -11.90
N GLN A 55 -2.58 5.92 -11.20
CA GLN A 55 -3.40 6.30 -10.04
C GLN A 55 -2.58 6.89 -8.88
N ILE A 56 -1.40 6.33 -8.63
CA ILE A 56 -0.50 6.81 -7.55
C ILE A 56 0.35 8.00 -8.02
N GLY A 57 0.58 8.14 -9.33
CA GLY A 57 1.46 9.15 -9.93
C GLY A 57 2.94 8.80 -9.80
N VAL A 58 3.31 7.55 -10.11
CA VAL A 58 4.69 7.03 -10.13
C VAL A 58 4.96 6.28 -11.43
N THR A 59 6.18 5.79 -11.62
CA THR A 59 6.51 4.97 -12.79
C THR A 59 6.05 3.52 -12.59
N THR A 60 5.80 2.81 -13.68
CA THR A 60 5.47 1.37 -13.63
C THR A 60 6.56 0.56 -12.93
N SER A 61 7.84 0.92 -13.15
CA SER A 61 8.97 0.25 -12.48
C SER A 61 8.93 0.44 -10.97
N THR A 62 8.52 1.61 -10.47
CA THR A 62 8.32 1.83 -9.03
C THR A 62 7.27 0.88 -8.45
N ILE A 63 6.15 0.64 -9.15
CA ILE A 63 5.15 -0.34 -8.74
C ILE A 63 5.76 -1.74 -8.71
N TRP A 64 6.49 -2.12 -9.76
CA TRP A 64 7.18 -3.41 -9.79
C TRP A 64 8.11 -3.59 -8.59
N TYR A 65 8.95 -2.61 -8.27
CA TYR A 65 9.85 -2.69 -7.11
C TYR A 65 9.07 -2.90 -5.81
N TRP A 66 8.02 -2.12 -5.56
CA TRP A 66 7.21 -2.29 -4.35
C TRP A 66 6.57 -3.67 -4.26
N GLU A 67 6.02 -4.19 -5.35
CA GLU A 67 5.45 -5.53 -5.41
C GLU A 67 6.50 -6.66 -5.29
N HIS A 68 7.79 -6.34 -5.30
CA HIS A 68 8.90 -7.28 -5.11
C HIS A 68 9.67 -6.97 -3.81
N GLY A 69 8.98 -6.42 -2.81
CA GLY A 69 9.50 -6.27 -1.44
C GLY A 69 10.36 -5.02 -1.20
N TRP A 70 10.46 -4.10 -2.16
CA TRP A 70 11.17 -2.85 -1.92
C TRP A 70 10.36 -1.90 -1.05
N THR A 71 11.06 -1.17 -0.18
CA THR A 71 10.44 -0.23 0.75
C THR A 71 9.70 0.89 0.02
N VAL A 72 8.46 1.11 0.46
CA VAL A 72 7.63 2.22 -0.01
C VAL A 72 8.03 3.49 0.74
N GLY A 73 8.41 4.53 0.00
CA GLY A 73 8.67 5.84 0.59
C GLY A 73 7.40 6.45 1.19
N GLN A 74 7.48 6.95 2.42
CA GLN A 74 6.33 7.46 3.19
C GLN A 74 5.43 8.45 2.44
N ARG A 75 6.01 9.30 1.57
CA ARG A 75 5.25 10.29 0.76
C ARG A 75 4.18 9.66 -0.15
N HIS A 76 4.31 8.37 -0.46
CA HIS A 76 3.38 7.63 -1.31
C HIS A 76 2.31 6.89 -0.51
N LEU A 77 2.51 6.70 0.81
CA LEU A 77 1.59 5.93 1.65
C LEU A 77 0.16 6.50 1.67
N PRO A 78 -0.08 7.83 1.75
CA PRO A 78 -1.44 8.36 1.70
C PRO A 78 -2.20 7.96 0.43
N ARG A 79 -1.54 7.98 -0.74
CA ARG A 79 -2.15 7.60 -2.02
C ARG A 79 -2.38 6.10 -2.11
N ILE A 80 -1.44 5.31 -1.62
CA ILE A 80 -1.57 3.84 -1.55
C ILE A 80 -2.74 3.48 -0.64
N MET A 81 -2.82 4.07 0.56
CA MET A 81 -3.92 3.83 1.50
C MET A 81 -5.28 4.23 0.92
N ALA A 82 -5.34 5.33 0.16
CA ALA A 82 -6.57 5.72 -0.55
C ALA A 82 -6.98 4.68 -1.60
N LEU A 83 -6.02 4.09 -2.32
CA LEU A 83 -6.28 3.03 -3.31
C LEU A 83 -6.68 1.71 -2.63
N LEU A 84 -6.05 1.36 -1.52
CA LEU A 84 -6.36 0.17 -0.73
C LEU A 84 -7.71 0.27 -0.01
N GLY A 85 -8.08 1.47 0.44
CA GLY A 85 -9.26 1.72 1.27
C GLY A 85 -9.04 1.43 2.77
N TYR A 86 -7.81 1.09 3.18
CA TYR A 86 -7.42 0.84 4.57
C TYR A 86 -5.93 1.12 4.79
N ASN A 87 -5.48 1.09 6.05
CA ASN A 87 -4.07 1.22 6.41
C ASN A 87 -3.42 -0.16 6.58
N PRO A 88 -2.43 -0.54 5.74
CA PRO A 88 -1.73 -1.82 5.87
C PRO A 88 -0.67 -1.83 6.98
N ILE A 89 -0.31 -0.69 7.57
CA ILE A 89 0.76 -0.58 8.57
C ILE A 89 0.12 -0.61 9.97
N PRO A 90 0.43 -1.60 10.82
CA PRO A 90 -0.12 -1.69 12.17
C PRO A 90 0.30 -0.50 13.02
N CYS A 91 -0.62 0.00 13.84
CA CYS A 91 -0.37 1.13 14.74
C CYS A 91 0.30 0.60 16.02
N PRO A 92 1.48 1.12 16.42
CA PRO A 92 2.15 0.71 17.64
C PRO A 92 1.52 1.34 18.90
N ASP A 93 1.76 0.72 20.05
CA ASP A 93 1.20 1.15 21.34
C ASP A 93 2.00 2.29 21.99
N ASP A 94 3.34 2.28 21.84
CA ASP A 94 4.18 3.34 22.39
C ASP A 94 3.87 4.68 21.73
N ILE A 95 3.84 5.75 22.53
CA ILE A 95 3.43 7.08 22.09
C ILE A 95 4.38 7.69 21.04
N LEU A 96 5.69 7.43 21.13
CA LEU A 96 6.68 7.97 20.20
C LEU A 96 6.71 7.14 18.92
N GLU A 97 6.58 5.82 19.04
CA GLU A 97 6.41 4.95 17.88
C GLU A 97 5.12 5.29 17.13
N ARG A 98 4.04 5.60 17.86
CA ARG A 98 2.76 6.02 17.26
C ARG A 98 2.86 7.37 16.58
N LEU A 99 3.68 8.27 17.11
CA LEU A 99 4.00 9.54 16.45
C LEU A 99 4.81 9.33 15.17
N ALA A 100 5.81 8.44 15.19
CA ALA A 100 6.56 8.04 14.00
C ALA A 100 5.65 7.40 12.94
N TRP A 101 4.78 6.50 13.38
CA TRP A 101 3.76 5.86 12.54
C TRP A 101 2.83 6.90 11.92
N TYR A 102 2.32 7.86 12.71
CA TYR A 102 1.46 8.94 12.22
C TYR A 102 2.16 9.75 11.13
N LYS A 103 3.43 10.14 11.35
CA LYS A 103 4.25 10.83 10.36
C LYS A 103 4.38 10.01 9.07
N GLN A 104 4.65 8.71 9.20
CA GLN A 104 4.82 7.79 8.07
C GLN A 104 3.53 7.65 7.26
N VAL A 105 2.41 7.29 7.88
CA VAL A 105 1.14 6.99 7.19
C VAL A 105 0.52 8.24 6.55
N ASN A 106 0.76 9.42 7.13
CA ASN A 106 0.35 10.69 6.53
C ASN A 106 1.37 11.26 5.53
N GLY A 107 2.49 10.56 5.29
CA GLY A 107 3.52 10.98 4.34
C GLY A 107 4.22 12.29 4.71
N LEU A 108 4.27 12.63 5.99
CA LEU A 108 4.79 13.91 6.49
C LEU A 108 6.32 13.90 6.62
N SER A 109 6.97 14.95 6.14
CA SER A 109 8.35 15.25 6.55
C SER A 109 8.40 15.66 8.03
N LEU A 110 9.59 15.75 8.62
CA LEU A 110 9.76 16.32 9.97
C LEU A 110 9.23 17.75 10.05
N GLU A 111 9.51 18.56 9.02
CA GLU A 111 8.93 19.92 8.84
C GLU A 111 7.40 19.91 8.84
N GLY A 112 6.80 18.99 8.07
CA GLY A 112 5.35 18.87 7.99
C GLY A 112 4.72 18.48 9.33
N LEU A 113 5.35 17.54 10.05
CA LEU A 113 4.92 17.15 11.39
C LEU A 113 5.06 18.30 12.39
N GLY A 114 6.20 19.01 12.35
CA GLY A 114 6.48 20.16 13.19
C GLY A 114 5.44 21.26 13.01
N LYS A 115 5.12 21.59 11.76
CA LYS A 115 4.06 22.55 11.43
C LYS A 115 2.69 22.13 11.96
N GLN A 116 2.33 20.84 11.88
CA GLN A 116 1.05 20.35 12.40
C GLN A 116 0.97 20.36 13.93
N MET A 117 2.08 20.05 14.60
CA MET A 117 2.14 20.00 16.07
C MET A 117 2.47 21.36 16.71
N GLY A 118 2.91 22.35 15.92
CA GLY A 118 3.48 23.60 16.45
C GLY A 118 4.81 23.38 17.17
N ARG A 119 5.64 22.45 16.68
CA ARG A 119 6.90 22.04 17.29
C ARG A 119 8.06 22.13 16.32
N ASP A 120 9.24 22.35 16.88
CA ASP A 120 10.48 22.40 16.12
C ASP A 120 10.83 21.03 15.51
N PRO A 121 11.15 20.93 14.20
CA PRO A 121 11.49 19.67 13.54
C PRO A 121 12.70 18.95 14.13
N GLU A 122 13.70 19.68 14.64
CA GLU A 122 14.90 19.08 15.26
C GLU A 122 14.54 18.43 16.60
N GLN A 123 13.74 19.10 17.43
CA GLN A 123 13.16 18.50 18.64
C GLN A 123 12.38 17.21 18.33
N LEU A 124 11.58 17.20 17.25
CA LEU A 124 10.87 15.99 16.82
C LEU A 124 11.84 14.89 16.36
N ALA A 125 12.87 15.24 15.61
CA ALA A 125 13.90 14.28 15.17
C ALA A 125 14.59 13.63 16.36
N ASP A 126 14.97 14.40 17.38
CA ASP A 126 15.59 13.89 18.61
C ASP A 126 14.68 12.93 19.36
N TRP A 127 13.36 13.19 19.41
CA TRP A 127 12.40 12.28 20.04
C TRP A 127 12.22 10.99 19.24
N LEU A 128 12.06 11.09 17.92
CA LEU A 128 11.80 9.93 17.06
C LEU A 128 13.02 9.04 16.87
N THR A 129 14.23 9.58 17.01
CA THR A 129 15.49 8.81 17.00
C THR A 129 15.87 8.27 18.38
N GLY A 130 15.15 8.67 19.43
CA GLY A 130 15.44 8.29 20.81
C GLY A 130 16.65 9.00 21.43
N ARG A 131 17.24 9.98 20.75
CA ARG A 131 18.33 10.81 21.30
C ARG A 131 17.89 11.52 22.57
N HIS A 132 16.66 12.05 22.58
CA HIS A 132 16.06 12.68 23.75
C HIS A 132 14.67 12.13 24.04
N ARG A 133 14.35 11.98 25.33
CA ARG A 133 12.99 11.63 25.76
C ARG A 133 12.17 12.89 26.06
N PRO A 134 10.94 13.01 25.53
CA PRO A 134 10.08 14.13 25.87
C PRO A 134 9.71 14.08 27.35
N CYS A 135 9.70 15.26 27.97
CA CYS A 135 9.23 15.45 29.34
C CYS A 135 7.71 15.17 29.44
N ARG A 136 7.20 15.07 30.67
CA ARG A 136 5.79 14.78 30.95
C ARG A 136 4.81 15.72 30.23
N ARG A 137 5.14 17.02 30.14
CA ARG A 137 4.31 18.01 29.44
C ARG A 137 4.24 17.70 27.93
N ASN A 138 5.39 17.54 27.28
CA ASN A 138 5.45 17.25 25.85
C ASN A 138 4.79 15.91 25.52
N ARG A 139 4.90 14.89 26.38
CA ARG A 139 4.16 13.62 26.21
C ARG A 139 2.64 13.82 26.16
N LYS A 140 2.08 14.62 27.09
CA LYS A 140 0.65 14.94 27.08
C LYS A 140 0.22 15.67 25.80
N GLU A 141 1.06 16.56 25.29
CA GLU A 141 0.78 17.27 24.04
C GLU A 141 0.83 16.35 22.82
N ILE A 142 1.80 15.42 22.76
CA ILE A 142 1.84 14.37 21.72
C ILE A 142 0.57 13.51 21.79
N GLU A 143 0.17 13.09 22.99
CA GLU A 143 -1.02 12.27 23.19
C GLU A 143 -2.29 12.99 22.73
N GLY A 144 -2.46 14.24 23.14
CA GLY A 144 -3.60 15.07 22.71
C GLY A 144 -3.63 15.29 21.20
N PHE A 145 -2.47 15.53 20.58
CA PHE A 145 -2.34 15.63 19.12
C PHE A 145 -2.79 14.35 18.40
N LEU A 146 -2.34 13.18 18.87
CA LEU A 146 -2.67 11.89 18.25
C LEU A 146 -4.16 11.52 18.41
N ILE A 147 -4.79 11.88 19.54
CA ILE A 147 -6.23 11.64 19.76
C ILE A 147 -7.07 12.51 18.81
N CYS A 148 -6.71 13.79 18.65
CA CYS A 148 -7.45 14.73 17.80
C CYS A 148 -7.37 14.36 16.30
N THR A 149 -6.32 13.65 15.90
CA THR A 149 -6.00 13.38 14.48
C THR A 149 -6.33 11.96 14.03
N ALA A 150 -6.92 11.12 14.88
CA ALA A 150 -7.26 9.73 14.57
C ALA A 150 -8.27 9.64 13.40
N ARG A 151 -7.76 9.47 12.18
CA ARG A 151 -8.56 9.48 10.95
C ARG A 151 -8.90 8.08 10.40
N PHE A 152 -8.37 7.01 10.99
CA PHE A 152 -8.66 5.65 10.51
C PHE A 152 -8.82 4.66 11.67
N PRO A 153 -9.96 3.95 11.77
CA PRO A 153 -10.06 2.78 12.63
C PRO A 153 -9.09 1.70 12.13
N SER A 154 -8.45 1.00 13.06
CA SER A 154 -7.60 -0.16 12.79
C SER A 154 -8.33 -1.19 11.91
N PRO A 155 -7.66 -1.88 10.98
CA PRO A 155 -8.29 -2.96 10.25
C PRO A 155 -8.74 -4.04 11.23
N LYS A 156 -10.04 -4.33 11.26
CA LYS A 156 -10.54 -5.55 11.88
C LYS A 156 -10.21 -6.70 10.93
N PHE A 157 -9.11 -7.40 11.19
CA PHE A 157 -8.92 -8.71 10.59
C PHE A 157 -9.94 -9.65 11.21
N ARG A 158 -10.80 -10.24 10.36
CA ARG A 158 -11.76 -11.29 10.72
C ARG A 158 -11.12 -12.63 10.43
#